data_AF-A0A7V6XMF6-F1
#
_entry.id   AF-A0A7V6XMF6-F1
#
_cell.length_a   1.000
_cell.length_b   1.000
_cell.length_c   1.000
_cell.angle_alpha   90.00
_cell.angle_beta   90.00
_cell.angle_gamma   90.00
#
_symmetry.space_group_name_H-M   'P 1'
#
loop_
_entity.id
_entity.type
_entity.pdbx_description
1 polymer ?
#
loop_
_entity_poly.entity_id
_entity_poly.type
_entity_poly.pdbx_seq_one_letter_code
_entity_poly.pdbx_strand_id
1 'polypeptide(L)' 'MASPYRVMRLLLFFDLPMITKEERRIYSKFRKYLINNGFTMLQFSVYAK' A
#
# COMPACT_ATOMS: atom_id res chain seq x y z
N MET A 1 -29.63 -14.45 -0.99
CA MET A 1 -29.21 -13.29 -1.79
C MET A 1 -27.68 -13.23 -1.76
N ALA A 2 -27.01 -13.44 -2.89
CA ALA A 2 -25.57 -13.22 -2.97
C ALA A 2 -25.28 -11.72 -2.85
N SER A 3 -24.24 -11.34 -2.11
CA SER A 3 -23.77 -9.95 -2.07
C SER A 3 -23.53 -9.44 -3.49
N PRO A 4 -24.01 -8.23 -3.87
CA PRO A 4 -23.80 -7.68 -5.21
C PRO A 4 -22.32 -7.35 -5.49
N TYR A 5 -21.48 -7.30 -4.46
CA TYR A 5 -20.06 -7.03 -4.57
C TYR A 5 -19.28 -8.33 -4.84
N ARG A 6 -19.25 -8.76 -6.11
CA ARG A 6 -18.41 -9.90 -6.54
C ARG A 6 -16.91 -9.58 -6.51
N VAL A 7 -16.55 -8.30 -6.59
CA VAL A 7 -15.17 -7.81 -6.53
C VAL A 7 -15.13 -6.51 -5.72
N MET A 8 -14.25 -6.44 -4.73
CA MET A 8 -13.97 -5.24 -3.95
C MET A 8 -12.48 -4.94 -4.07
N ARG A 9 -12.14 -3.68 -4.37
CA ARG A 9 -10.75 -3.21 -4.44
C ARG A 9 -10.46 -2.32 -3.25
N LEU A 10 -9.27 -2.46 -2.67
CA LEU A 10 -8.81 -1.60 -1.59
C LEU A 10 -7.78 -0.61 -2.13
N LEU A 11 -8.07 0.68 -2.03
CA LEU A 11 -7.11 1.75 -2.32
C LEU A 11 -6.50 2.26 -1.02
N LEU A 12 -5.17 2.30 -0.99
CA LEU A 12 -4.39 2.79 0.15
C LEU A 12 -3.59 4.01 -0.28
N PHE A 13 -3.84 5.11 0.43
CA PHE A 13 -3.11 6.36 0.33
C PHE A 13 -2.37 6.58 1.65
N PHE A 14 -1.12 7.00 1.58
CA PHE A 14 -0.35 7.35 2.76
C PHE A 14 0.61 8.50 2.46
N ASP A 15 1.13 9.12 3.50
CA ASP A 15 2.28 10.00 3.39
C ASP A 15 3.25 9.65 4.51
N LEU A 16 4.47 9.30 4.13
CA LEU A 16 5.51 8.89 5.07
C LEU A 16 6.73 9.78 4.84
N PRO A 17 7.33 10.32 5.91
CA PRO A 17 8.54 11.10 5.77
C PRO A 17 9.68 10.24 5.20
N MET A 18 10.61 10.86 4.47
CA MET A 18 11.74 10.19 3.80
C MET A 18 13.08 10.94 3.91
N ILE A 19 13.20 11.90 4.81
CA ILE A 19 14.38 12.76 4.94
C ILE A 19 15.52 11.97 5.62
N THR A 20 15.23 11.34 6.75
CA THR A 20 16.25 10.63 7.53
C THR A 20 16.51 9.23 7.00
N LYS A 21 17.62 8.62 7.42
CA LYS A 21 17.94 7.23 7.07
C LYS A 21 16.94 6.25 7.69
N GLU A 22 16.46 6.54 8.90
CA GLU A 22 15.50 5.68 9.60
C GLU A 22 14.12 5.75 8.94
N GLU A 23 13.67 6.94 8.55
CA GLU A 23 12.42 7.14 7.79
C GLU A 23 12.40 6.33 6.47
N ARG A 24 13.49 6.40 5.70
CA ARG A 24 13.65 5.58 4.47
C ARG A 24 13.63 4.07 4.76
N ARG A 25 14.16 3.65 5.91
CA ARG A 25 14.11 2.25 6.35
C ARG A 25 12.67 1.83 6.70
N ILE A 26 11.92 2.69 7.38
CA ILE A 26 10.51 2.47 7.72
C ILE A 26 9.68 2.35 6.44
N TYR A 27 9.81 3.30 5.49
CA TYR A 27 9.14 3.22 4.19
C TYR A 27 9.47 1.91 3.46
N SER A 28 10.75 1.52 3.42
CA SER A 28 11.18 0.29 2.74
C SER A 28 10.56 -0.97 3.37
N LYS A 29 10.43 -1.02 4.70
CA LYS A 29 9.75 -2.11 5.41
C LYS A 29 8.25 -2.12 5.08
N PHE A 30 7.60 -0.96 5.13
CA PHE A 30 6.18 -0.83 4.82
C PHE A 30 5.86 -1.23 3.37
N ARG A 31 6.65 -0.78 2.40
CA ARG A 31 6.50 -1.19 0.99
C ARG A 31 6.64 -2.70 0.81
N LYS A 32 7.63 -3.34 1.44
CA LYS A 32 7.78 -4.82 1.39
C LYS A 32 6.56 -5.52 1.99
N TYR A 33 6.03 -5.01 3.09
CA TYR A 33 4.80 -5.52 3.68
C TYR A 33 3.61 -5.43 2.72
N LEU A 34 3.42 -4.29 2.04
CA LEU A 34 2.33 -4.12 1.07
C LEU A 34 2.42 -5.13 -0.08
N ILE A 35 3.61 -5.27 -0.68
CA ILE A 35 3.85 -6.22 -1.78
C ILE A 35 3.57 -7.66 -1.33
N ASN A 36 4.07 -8.05 -0.16
CA ASN A 36 3.83 -9.40 0.39
C ASN A 36 2.35 -9.66 0.67
N ASN A 37 1.55 -8.62 0.90
CA ASN A 37 0.11 -8.72 1.11
C ASN A 37 -0.72 -8.58 -0.18
N GLY A 38 -0.07 -8.56 -1.35
CA GLY A 38 -0.73 -8.51 -2.65
C GLY A 38 -1.17 -7.13 -3.10
N PHE A 39 -0.69 -6.06 -2.45
CA PHE A 39 -0.90 -4.71 -2.97
C PHE A 39 0.04 -4.43 -4.14
N THR A 40 -0.51 -3.79 -5.17
CA THR A 40 0.22 -3.28 -6.34
C THR A 40 0.34 -1.76 -6.24
N MET A 41 1.55 -1.24 -6.48
CA MET A 41 1.79 0.20 -6.52
C MET A 41 1.21 0.78 -7.82
N LEU A 42 0.36 1.81 -7.71
CA LEU A 42 -0.19 2.54 -8.85
C LEU A 42 0.61 3.83 -9.10
N GLN A 43 0.90 4.57 -8.04
CA GLN A 43 1.69 5.80 -8.02
C GLN A 43 2.49 5.88 -6.72
N PHE A 44 3.38 6.87 -6.59
CA PHE A 44 4.05 7.13 -5.31
C PHE A 44 3.02 7.33 -4.20
N SER A 45 3.19 6.54 -3.13
CA SER A 45 2.29 6.49 -1.98
C SER A 45 0.82 6.10 -2.26
N VAL A 46 0.54 5.50 -3.42
CA VAL A 46 -0.80 5.00 -3.80
C VAL A 46 -0.73 3.53 -4.21
N TYR A 47 -1.46 2.67 -3.50
CA TYR A 47 -1.48 1.22 -3.70
C TYR A 47 -2.90 0.69 -3.84
N ALA A 48 -3.07 -0.37 -4.62
CA ALA A 48 -4.34 -1.07 -4.81
C ALA A 48 -4.20 -2.57 -4.50
N LYS A 49 -5.24 -3.17 -3.94
CA LYS A 49 -5.41 -4.63 -3.83
C LYS A 49 -6.72 -5.05 -4.47
#